data_AF-A0A3N0GJH2-F1
#
_entry.id   AF-A0A3N0GJH2-F1
#
_cell.length_a   1.000
_cell.length_b   1.000
_cell.length_c   1.000
_cell.angle_alpha   90.00
_cell.angle_beta   90.00
_cell.angle_gamma   90.00
#
_symmetry.space_group_name_H-M   'P 1'
#
loop_
_entity.id
_entity.type
_entity.pdbx_description
1 polymer ?
#
loop_
_entity_poly.entity_id
_entity_poly.type
_entity_poly.pdbx_seq_one_letter_code
_entity_poly.pdbx_strand_id
1 'polypeptide(L)' 'MLCHHNPHCPTADERAAMTAYVAVDHSEQGWCLLCNGVIRFEDGGAIFPDGHVAPGPASLAHVAA' A
#
# COMPACT_ATOMS: atom_id res chain seq x y z
N MET A 1 2.35 10.49 -11.18
CA MET A 1 3.60 9.96 -10.62
C MET A 1 4.77 10.76 -11.17
N LEU A 2 5.16 11.80 -10.44
CA LEU A 2 6.48 12.42 -10.54
C LEU A 2 6.79 12.90 -9.13
N CYS A 3 7.29 11.98 -8.31
CA CYS A 3 7.76 12.32 -6.98
C CYS A 3 9.28 12.56 -7.06
N HIS A 4 9.80 13.50 -6.28
CA HIS A 4 11.22 13.85 -6.26
C HIS A 4 12.05 12.94 -5.33
N HIS A 5 11.51 11.78 -4.94
CA HIS A 5 12.20 10.83 -4.06
C HIS A 5 13.39 10.19 -4.78
N ASN A 6 14.47 9.95 -4.03
CA ASN A 6 15.64 9.22 -4.49
C ASN A 6 15.96 8.12 -3.47
N PRO A 7 15.82 6.82 -3.81
CA PRO A 7 15.38 6.29 -5.11
C PRO A 7 13.94 6.70 -5.46
N HIS A 8 13.64 6.72 -6.77
CA HIS A 8 12.29 7.04 -7.24
C HIS A 8 11.29 6.01 -6.71
N CYS A 9 10.08 6.45 -6.37
CA CYS A 9 9.05 5.52 -5.92
C CYS A 9 8.71 4.52 -7.05
N PRO A 10 8.53 3.23 -6.72
CA PRO A 10 7.96 2.30 -7.66
C PRO A 10 6.54 2.73 -8.03
N THR A 11 6.16 2.43 -9.26
CA THR A 11 4.79 2.50 -9.76
C THR A 11 3.88 1.55 -8.99
N ALA A 12 2.57 1.74 -9.13
CA ALA A 12 1.59 0.93 -8.40
C ALA A 12 1.45 -0.50 -8.96
N ASP A 13 1.81 -0.74 -10.21
CA ASP A 13 1.77 -2.07 -10.84
C ASP A 13 3.03 -2.91 -10.60
N GLU A 14 4.11 -2.30 -10.10
CA GLU A 14 5.34 -3.00 -9.76
C GLU A 14 5.19 -3.87 -8.50
N ARG A 15 5.94 -4.99 -8.45
CA ARG A 15 6.00 -5.85 -7.26
C ARG A 15 6.47 -5.11 -6.00
N ALA A 16 7.23 -4.04 -6.18
CA ALA A 16 7.73 -3.19 -5.10
C ALA A 16 6.74 -2.06 -4.73
N ALA A 17 5.53 -1.99 -5.29
CA ALA A 17 4.59 -0.87 -5.08
C ALA A 17 4.39 -0.48 -3.60
N MET A 18 4.38 -1.46 -2.69
CA MET A 18 4.21 -1.23 -1.24
C MET A 18 5.45 -0.63 -0.55
N THR A 19 6.58 -0.47 -1.25
CA THR A 19 7.80 0.15 -0.73
C THR A 19 7.93 1.62 -1.14
N ALA A 20 6.94 2.19 -1.83
CA ALA A 20 6.89 3.62 -2.08
C ALA A 20 6.81 4.41 -0.76
N TYR A 21 7.34 5.63 -0.77
CA TYR A 21 7.32 6.49 0.41
C TYR A 21 5.89 6.82 0.86
N VAL A 22 5.71 6.97 2.17
CA VAL A 22 4.44 7.43 2.76
C VAL A 22 4.23 8.90 2.41
N ALA A 23 3.11 9.20 1.76
CA ALA A 23 2.67 10.56 1.44
C ALA A 23 1.75 11.11 2.53
N VAL A 24 0.89 10.26 3.09
CA VAL A 24 0.00 10.59 4.22
C VAL A 24 0.07 9.45 5.22
N ASP A 25 0.44 9.79 6.46
CA ASP A 25 0.46 8.86 7.57
C ASP A 25 -0.86 8.95 8.34
N HIS A 26 -1.57 7.83 8.40
CA HIS A 26 -2.76 7.59 9.21
C HIS A 26 -2.63 6.27 9.94
N SER A 27 -1.41 5.94 10.39
CA SER A 27 -1.14 4.73 11.16
C SER A 27 -2.01 4.64 12.43
N GLU A 28 -2.47 5.77 12.98
CA GLU A 28 -3.45 5.78 14.09
C GLU A 28 -4.84 5.21 13.71
N GLN A 29 -5.13 5.11 12.41
CA GLN A 29 -6.34 4.50 11.85
C GLN A 29 -6.03 3.19 11.11
N GLY A 30 -4.79 2.72 11.15
CA GLY A 30 -4.36 1.46 10.55
C GLY A 30 -4.02 1.50 9.06
N TRP A 31 -3.80 2.69 8.47
CA TRP A 31 -3.46 2.80 7.05
C TRP A 31 -2.52 3.96 6.73
N CYS A 32 -1.81 3.87 5.61
CA CYS A 32 -1.03 4.97 5.05
C CYS A 32 -1.30 5.10 3.55
N LEU A 33 -1.33 6.33 3.03
CA LEU A 33 -1.33 6.57 1.60
C LEU A 33 0.13 6.70 1.12
N LEU A 34 0.52 5.89 0.14
CA LEU A 34 1.84 5.93 -0.48
C LEU A 34 1.85 6.91 -1.66
N CYS A 35 3.03 7.44 -2.00
CA CYS A 35 3.18 8.43 -3.08
C CYS A 35 2.75 7.95 -4.47
N ASN A 36 2.71 6.64 -4.70
CA ASN A 36 2.22 6.03 -5.95
C ASN A 36 0.69 5.81 -5.95
N GLY A 37 -0.01 6.25 -4.89
CA GLY A 37 -1.46 6.16 -4.75
C GLY A 37 -1.95 4.86 -4.12
N VAL A 38 -1.05 3.96 -3.71
CA VAL A 38 -1.42 2.74 -2.98
C VAL A 38 -1.81 3.11 -1.54
N ILE A 39 -2.96 2.62 -1.07
CA ILE A 39 -3.32 2.64 0.34
C ILE A 39 -2.82 1.34 0.95
N ARG A 40 -1.85 1.41 1.86
CA ARG A 40 -1.30 0.27 2.59
C ARG A 40 -1.94 0.17 3.97
N PHE A 41 -2.36 -1.02 4.36
CA PHE A 41 -2.88 -1.31 5.69
C PHE A 41 -1.80 -1.94 6.58
N GLU A 42 -1.95 -1.80 7.90
CA GLU A 42 -1.02 -2.37 8.88
C GLU A 42 -1.00 -3.90 8.88
N ASP A 43 -2.11 -4.53 8.50
CA ASP A 43 -2.24 -5.98 8.39
C ASP A 43 -1.53 -6.59 7.17
N GLY A 44 -0.87 -5.76 6.37
CA GLY A 44 -0.19 -6.14 5.13
C GLY A 44 -1.08 -6.13 3.88
N GLY A 45 -2.36 -5.75 4.02
CA GLY A 45 -3.25 -5.54 2.88
C GLY A 45 -2.97 -4.22 2.15
N ALA A 46 -3.56 -4.07 0.95
CA ALA A 46 -3.48 -2.85 0.18
C ALA A 46 -4.68 -2.63 -0.76
N ILE A 47 -5.00 -1.37 -1.04
CA ILE A 47 -5.87 -0.95 -2.14
C ILE A 47 -5.01 -0.18 -3.16
N PHE A 48 -5.05 -0.61 -4.41
CA PHE A 48 -4.32 -0.02 -5.50
C PHE A 48 -5.13 1.10 -6.19
N PRO A 49 -4.48 2.03 -6.92
CA PRO A 49 -5.16 3.15 -7.58
C PRO A 49 -6.23 2.74 -8.61
N ASP A 50 -6.13 1.53 -9.16
CA ASP A 50 -7.09 0.94 -10.08
C ASP A 50 -8.31 0.31 -9.38
N GLY A 51 -8.34 0.33 -8.05
CA GLY A 51 -9.38 -0.27 -7.21
C GLY A 51 -9.15 -1.75 -6.88
N HIS A 52 -8.04 -2.35 -7.32
CA HIS A 52 -7.70 -3.72 -6.92
C HIS A 52 -7.36 -3.80 -5.42
N VAL A 53 -7.80 -4.89 -4.77
CA VAL A 53 -7.58 -5.14 -3.35
C VAL A 53 -6.66 -6.34 -3.16
N ALA A 54 -5.52 -6.12 -2.53
CA ALA A 54 -4.66 -7.19 -2.05
C ALA A 54 -4.95 -7.46 -0.57
N PRO A 55 -5.41 -8.67 -0.19
CA PRO A 55 -5.68 -8.99 1.20
C PRO A 55 -4.38 -9.16 2.01
N GLY A 56 -4.40 -8.71 3.26
CA GLY A 56 -3.31 -8.95 4.20
C GLY A 56 -3.29 -10.40 4.73
N PRO A 57 -2.15 -10.89 5.23
CA PRO A 57 -2.04 -12.21 5.87
C PRO A 57 -3.09 -12.48 6.95
N ALA A 58 -3.45 -11.48 7.76
CA ALA A 58 -4.48 -11.63 8.79
C ALA A 58 -5.87 -11.89 8.20
N SER A 59 -6.21 -11.26 7.07
CA SER A 59 -7.48 -11.48 6.37
C SER A 59 -7.57 -12.89 5.77
N LEU A 60 -6.46 -13.44 5.27
CA LEU A 60 -6.45 -14.82 4.73
C LEU A 60 -6.69 -15.85 5.83
N ALA A 61 -6.16 -15.62 7.04
CA ALA A 61 -6.36 -16.51 8.18
C ALA A 61 -7.82 -16.55 8.64
N HIS A 62 -8.54 -15.43 8.57
CA HIS A 62 -9.96 -15.34 8.96
C HIS A 62 -10.92 -16.04 7.99
N VAL A 63 -10.54 -16.17 6.71
CA VAL A 63 -11.33 -16.86 5.68
C VAL A 63 -11.13 -18.39 5.74
N ALA A 64 -10.02 -18.85 6.33
CA ALA A 64 -9.67 -20.27 6.40
C ALA A 64 -10.19 -20.99 7.66
N ALA A 65 -10.88 -20.28 8.57
CA ALA A 65 -11.49 -20.82 9.78
C ALA A 65 -12.99 -21.08 9.60
#